data_AF-A0AAF3E878-F1
#
_entry.id   AF-A0AAF3E878-F1
#
_cell.length_a   1.000
_cell.length_b   1.000
_cell.length_c   1.000
_cell.angle_alpha   90.00
_cell.angle_beta   90.00
_cell.angle_gamma   90.00
#
_symmetry.space_group_name_H-M   'P 1'
#
loop_
_entity.id
_entity.type
_entity.pdbx_description
1 polymer ?
#
loop_
_entity_poly.entity_id
_entity_poly.type
_entity_poly.pdbx_seq_one_letter_code
_entity_poly.pdbx_strand_id
1 'polypeptide(L)'
;MPIENRMSQPAAFIRWNGVLNSSCMVVLAIFTMAGFYGYLALGETVKDTATLNLPMTPFYQTIKIMFVLCIMISYPLQFYVPMERVEKWVTRKIPAHKQTRYIYAARFGGVICTCILAEAIPHLALFISLIGAFSGASMALVFPPIIELLVLYAKGELTATMWLKNGLLLFFAIIGFTTGTYSALSEISQALFKTD
;
A
#
# COMPACT_ATOMS: atom_id res chain seq x y z
N MET A 1 2.69 1.10 19.16
CA MET A 1 1.85 0.57 18.05
C MET A 1 1.19 -0.75 18.45
N PRO A 2 0.06 -1.21 17.86
CA PRO A 2 -0.56 -2.49 18.26
C PRO A 2 0.39 -3.68 18.18
N ILE A 3 1.29 -3.71 17.20
CA ILE A 3 2.30 -4.78 17.06
C ILE A 3 3.38 -4.70 18.14
N GLU A 4 3.86 -3.51 18.45
CA GLU A 4 4.84 -3.23 19.50
C GLU A 4 4.28 -3.58 20.89
N ASN A 5 2.99 -3.30 21.14
CA ASN A 5 2.30 -3.65 22.38
C ASN A 5 2.14 -5.16 22.59
N ARG A 6 2.34 -5.97 21.54
CA ARG A 6 2.23 -7.43 21.58
C ARG A 6 3.60 -8.11 21.69
N MET A 7 4.70 -7.35 21.72
CA MET A 7 6.04 -7.89 21.91
C MET A 7 6.36 -8.10 23.40
N SER A 8 7.09 -9.17 23.71
CA SER A 8 7.59 -9.42 25.08
C SER A 8 8.54 -8.33 25.58
N GLN A 9 9.28 -7.68 24.66
CA GLN A 9 10.17 -6.55 24.96
C GLN A 9 9.92 -5.39 23.98
N PRO A 10 8.97 -4.48 24.28
CA PRO A 10 8.61 -3.37 23.38
C PRO A 10 9.78 -2.43 23.07
N ALA A 11 10.65 -2.16 24.06
CA ALA A 11 11.82 -1.29 23.90
C ALA A 11 12.85 -1.82 22.89
N ALA A 12 12.86 -3.13 22.61
CA ALA A 12 13.74 -3.73 21.62
C ALA A 12 13.26 -3.50 20.17
N PHE A 13 12.03 -3.01 19.96
CA PHE A 13 11.45 -2.82 18.64
C PHE A 13 12.20 -1.75 17.82
N ILE A 14 12.51 -0.61 18.44
CA ILE A 14 13.08 0.60 17.78
C ILE A 14 14.61 0.67 17.92
N ARG A 15 15.25 -0.29 18.60
CA ARG A 15 16.72 -0.30 18.74
C ARG A 15 17.40 -0.38 17.36
N TRP A 16 18.66 0.07 17.25
CA TRP A 16 19.42 0.02 15.99
C TRP A 16 19.44 -1.36 15.32
N ASN A 17 19.64 -2.43 16.10
CA ASN A 17 19.46 -3.81 15.66
C ASN A 17 18.15 -4.41 16.20
N GLY A 18 17.10 -3.60 16.22
CA GLY A 18 15.77 -3.98 16.67
C GLY A 18 15.01 -4.75 15.60
N VAL A 19 13.83 -5.25 15.98
CA VAL A 19 12.98 -6.05 15.09
C VAL A 19 12.56 -5.25 13.85
N LEU A 20 12.31 -3.94 13.99
CA LEU A 20 11.91 -3.10 12.86
C LEU A 20 13.03 -2.99 11.81
N ASN A 21 14.24 -2.61 12.22
CA ASN A 21 15.34 -2.43 11.27
C ASN A 21 15.78 -3.76 10.63
N SER A 22 15.88 -4.83 11.42
CA SER A 22 16.25 -6.15 10.91
C SER A 22 15.21 -6.72 9.92
N SER A 23 13.91 -6.58 10.21
CA SER A 23 12.86 -6.98 9.28
C SER A 23 12.87 -6.16 7.98
N CYS A 24 13.06 -4.83 8.07
CA CYS A 24 13.21 -3.99 6.88
C CYS A 24 14.41 -4.40 6.02
N MET A 25 15.56 -4.72 6.64
CA MET A 25 16.75 -5.19 5.91
C MET A 25 16.51 -6.52 5.19
N VAL A 26 15.84 -7.48 5.85
CA VAL A 26 15.50 -8.78 5.23
C VAL A 26 14.55 -8.60 4.05
N VAL A 27 13.50 -7.79 4.21
CA VAL A 27 12.54 -7.51 3.12
C VAL A 27 13.25 -6.82 1.95
N LEU A 28 14.11 -5.83 2.24
CA LEU A 28 14.90 -5.14 1.22
C LEU A 28 15.81 -6.12 0.45
N ALA A 29 16.49 -7.02 1.15
CA ALA A 29 17.35 -8.03 0.52
C ALA A 29 16.55 -8.96 -0.40
N ILE A 30 15.41 -9.48 0.05
CA ILE A 30 14.56 -10.37 -0.74
C ILE A 30 14.03 -9.65 -1.99
N PHE A 31 13.51 -8.43 -1.84
CA PHE A 31 12.99 -7.66 -2.97
C PHE A 31 14.07 -7.24 -3.97
N THR A 32 15.26 -6.88 -3.48
CA THR A 32 16.40 -6.54 -4.35
C THR A 32 16.88 -7.76 -5.12
N MET A 33 17.02 -8.92 -4.46
CA MET A 33 17.40 -10.17 -5.13
C MET A 33 16.35 -10.59 -6.16
N ALA A 34 15.07 -10.59 -5.79
CA ALA A 34 13.99 -10.97 -6.69
C ALA A 34 13.89 -10.03 -7.91
N GLY A 35 14.03 -8.72 -7.70
CA GLY A 35 14.05 -7.73 -8.78
C GLY A 35 15.25 -7.88 -9.70
N PHE A 36 16.46 -8.02 -9.13
CA PHE A 36 17.69 -8.16 -9.89
C PHE A 36 17.73 -9.44 -10.75
N TYR A 37 17.48 -10.60 -10.13
CA TYR A 37 17.45 -11.87 -10.87
C TYR A 37 16.25 -11.97 -11.81
N GLY A 38 15.11 -11.39 -11.44
CA GLY A 38 13.92 -11.33 -12.31
C GLY A 38 14.19 -10.55 -13.59
N TYR A 39 14.87 -9.40 -13.49
CA TYR A 39 15.27 -8.61 -14.65
C TYR A 39 16.31 -9.33 -15.52
N LEU A 40 17.34 -9.95 -14.91
CA LEU A 40 18.34 -10.71 -15.66
C LEU A 40 17.74 -11.89 -16.44
N ALA A 41 16.67 -12.51 -15.94
CA ALA A 41 16.03 -13.65 -16.58
C ALA A 41 15.15 -13.28 -17.79
N LEU A 42 14.53 -12.09 -17.77
CA LEU A 42 13.55 -11.66 -18.79
C LEU A 42 14.09 -10.56 -19.73
N GLY A 43 15.13 -9.84 -19.32
CA GLY A 43 15.69 -8.72 -20.06
C GLY A 43 14.64 -7.67 -20.42
N GLU A 44 14.70 -7.18 -21.67
CA GLU A 44 13.78 -6.15 -22.18
C GLU A 44 12.35 -6.65 -22.45
N THR A 45 12.08 -7.96 -22.33
CA THR A 45 10.75 -8.54 -22.56
C THR A 45 9.85 -8.55 -21.31
N VAL A 46 10.30 -7.93 -20.22
CA VAL A 46 9.56 -7.91 -18.96
C VAL A 46 8.23 -7.15 -19.08
N LYS A 47 7.13 -7.88 -18.94
CA LYS A 47 5.79 -7.30 -18.79
C LYS A 47 5.53 -6.76 -17.39
N ASP A 48 4.52 -5.90 -17.28
CA ASP A 48 4.02 -5.20 -16.08
C ASP A 48 3.91 -6.05 -14.80
N THR A 49 3.58 -7.33 -14.93
CA THR A 49 3.43 -8.23 -13.78
C THR A 49 4.30 -9.46 -13.93
N ALA A 50 4.93 -9.88 -12.83
CA ALA A 50 5.79 -11.06 -12.80
C ALA A 50 5.05 -12.30 -13.34
N THR A 51 3.76 -12.46 -13.01
CA THR A 51 2.93 -13.61 -13.40
C THR A 51 2.61 -13.73 -14.89
N LEU A 52 2.75 -12.64 -15.64
CA LEU A 52 2.44 -12.61 -17.08
C LEU A 52 3.64 -13.01 -17.95
N ASN A 53 4.84 -13.04 -17.37
CA ASN A 53 6.08 -13.44 -18.04
C ASN A 53 6.46 -14.92 -17.84
N LEU A 54 5.72 -15.67 -17.00
CA LEU A 54 6.04 -17.08 -16.78
C LEU A 54 5.69 -17.93 -18.01
N PRO A 55 6.59 -18.81 -18.47
CA PRO A 55 6.30 -19.70 -19.58
C PRO A 55 5.30 -20.79 -19.15
N MET A 56 4.57 -21.33 -20.13
CA MET A 56 3.51 -22.33 -19.94
C MET A 56 4.08 -23.75 -19.74
N THR A 57 5.01 -23.92 -18.81
CA THR A 57 5.51 -25.24 -18.40
C THR A 57 4.79 -25.68 -17.12
N PRO A 58 4.63 -27.00 -16.89
CA PRO A 58 3.88 -27.52 -15.75
C PRO A 58 4.42 -27.06 -14.39
N PHE A 59 5.73 -26.80 -14.29
CA PHE A 59 6.37 -26.27 -13.08
C PHE A 59 5.90 -24.84 -12.77
N TYR A 60 6.00 -23.93 -13.74
CA TYR A 60 5.60 -22.53 -13.55
C TYR A 60 4.08 -22.36 -13.40
N GLN A 61 3.31 -23.24 -14.04
CA GLN A 61 1.85 -23.27 -13.86
C GLN A 61 1.46 -23.63 -12.42
N THR A 62 2.19 -24.55 -11.78
CA THR A 62 2.01 -24.87 -10.36
C THR A 62 2.28 -23.66 -9.46
N ILE A 63 3.37 -22.93 -9.73
CA ILE A 63 3.70 -21.68 -9.00
C ILE A 63 2.60 -20.63 -9.18
N LYS A 64 2.09 -20.47 -10.41
CA LYS A 64 1.00 -19.53 -10.71
C LYS A 64 -0.28 -19.88 -9.95
N ILE A 65 -0.64 -21.17 -9.86
CA ILE A 65 -1.80 -21.64 -9.07
C ILE A 65 -1.57 -21.35 -7.57
N MET A 66 -0.38 -21.65 -7.04
CA MET A 66 -0.05 -21.37 -5.65
C MET A 66 -0.15 -19.86 -5.32
N PHE A 67 0.31 -19.02 -6.24
CA PHE A 67 0.21 -17.56 -6.12
C PHE A 67 -1.23 -17.07 -6.11
N VAL A 68 -2.08 -17.58 -7.02
CA VAL A 68 -3.52 -17.24 -7.06
C VAL A 68 -4.22 -17.68 -5.78
N LEU A 69 -3.94 -18.88 -5.26
CA LEU A 69 -4.49 -19.35 -3.99
C LEU A 69 -4.07 -18.45 -2.81
N CYS A 70 -2.81 -18.01 -2.78
CA CYS A 70 -2.31 -17.08 -1.78
C CYS A 70 -3.05 -15.73 -1.81
N ILE A 71 -3.27 -15.16 -3.00
CA ILE A 71 -4.04 -13.93 -3.18
C ILE A 71 -5.49 -14.11 -2.72
N MET A 72 -6.12 -15.23 -3.10
CA MET A 72 -7.51 -15.52 -2.75
C MET A 72 -7.71 -15.57 -1.23
N ILE A 73 -6.75 -16.12 -0.48
CA ILE A 73 -6.77 -16.16 0.99
C ILE A 73 -6.44 -14.79 1.60
N SER A 74 -5.55 -14.02 0.97
CA SER A 74 -5.11 -12.71 1.48
C SER A 74 -6.17 -11.62 1.33
N TYR A 75 -7.00 -11.69 0.28
CA TYR A 75 -7.99 -10.67 -0.03
C TYR A 75 -9.01 -10.43 1.10
N PRO A 76 -9.68 -11.46 1.67
CA PRO A 76 -10.58 -11.27 2.81
C PRO A 76 -9.90 -10.65 4.04
N LEU A 77 -8.63 -10.99 4.29
CA LEU A 77 -7.86 -10.46 5.41
C LEU A 77 -7.57 -8.96 5.23
N GLN A 78 -7.23 -8.54 4.01
CA GLN A 78 -7.03 -7.13 3.69
C GLN A 78 -8.34 -6.34 3.76
N PHE A 79 -9.45 -6.93 3.30
CA PHE A 79 -10.77 -6.30 3.34
C PHE A 79 -11.37 -6.21 4.75
N TYR A 80 -10.92 -7.04 5.69
CA TYR A 80 -11.40 -7.04 7.07
C TYR A 80 -11.18 -5.70 7.78
N VAL A 81 -9.98 -5.11 7.67
CA VAL A 81 -9.61 -3.86 8.37
C VAL A 81 -10.53 -2.67 8.03
N PRO A 82 -10.73 -2.31 6.74
CA PRO A 82 -11.67 -1.24 6.40
C PRO A 82 -13.12 -1.61 6.73
N MET A 83 -13.51 -2.87 6.59
CA MET A 83 -14.88 -3.30 6.90
C MET A 83 -15.20 -3.20 8.40
N GLU A 84 -14.25 -3.54 9.27
CA GLU A 84 -14.41 -3.35 10.72
C GLU A 84 -14.64 -1.87 11.06
N ARG A 85 -13.96 -0.97 10.35
CA ARG A 85 -14.14 0.48 10.52
C ARG A 85 -15.52 0.95 10.07
N VAL A 86 -16.00 0.46 8.92
CA VAL A 86 -17.35 0.74 8.40
C VAL A 86 -18.42 0.20 9.35
N GLU A 87 -18.24 -1.02 9.84
CA GLU A 87 -19.16 -1.66 10.78
C GLU A 87 -19.30 -0.86 12.08
N LYS A 88 -18.19 -0.45 12.69
CA LYS A 88 -18.20 0.44 13.87
C LYS A 88 -18.90 1.78 13.60
N TRP A 89 -18.74 2.33 12.40
CA TRP A 89 -19.42 3.58 12.02
C TRP A 89 -20.94 3.38 11.88
N VAL A 90 -21.36 2.27 11.26
CA VAL A 90 -22.78 1.88 11.12
C VAL A 90 -23.42 1.64 12.48
N THR A 91 -22.79 0.86 13.35
CA THR A 91 -23.33 0.52 14.68
C THR A 91 -23.50 1.75 15.56
N ARG A 92 -22.63 2.76 15.41
CA ARG A 92 -22.73 4.03 16.16
C ARG A 92 -23.85 4.95 15.67
N LYS A 93 -24.18 4.93 14.37
CA LYS A 93 -25.12 5.89 13.76
C LYS A 93 -26.50 5.32 13.42
N ILE A 94 -26.63 4.00 13.28
CA ILE A 94 -27.84 3.36 12.75
C ILE A 94 -28.49 2.48 13.84
N PRO A 95 -29.83 2.48 13.99
CA PRO A 95 -30.54 1.64 14.95
C PRO A 95 -30.40 0.14 14.62
N ALA A 96 -30.31 -0.69 15.68
CA ALA A 96 -29.99 -2.13 15.62
C ALA A 96 -30.77 -2.93 14.57
N HIS A 97 -32.07 -2.65 14.41
CA HIS A 97 -32.92 -3.33 13.44
C HIS A 97 -32.44 -3.21 11.97
N LYS A 98 -31.77 -2.11 11.60
CA LYS A 98 -31.29 -1.91 10.21
C LYS A 98 -29.79 -2.16 10.04
N GLN A 99 -29.02 -2.30 11.12
CA GLN A 99 -27.56 -2.42 11.08
C GLN A 99 -27.10 -3.57 10.18
N THR A 100 -27.68 -4.75 10.35
CA THR A 100 -27.34 -5.95 9.57
C THR A 100 -27.45 -5.72 8.07
N ARG A 101 -28.55 -5.08 7.61
CA ARG A 101 -28.76 -4.78 6.19
C ARG A 101 -27.70 -3.83 5.64
N TYR A 102 -27.35 -2.77 6.37
CA TYR A 102 -26.33 -1.81 5.94
C TYR A 102 -24.92 -2.41 5.92
N ILE A 103 -24.59 -3.28 6.88
CA ILE A 103 -23.31 -3.98 6.93
C ILE A 103 -23.16 -4.89 5.70
N TYR A 104 -24.17 -5.72 5.41
CA TYR A 104 -24.13 -6.58 4.21
C TYR A 104 -24.14 -5.78 2.91
N ALA A 105 -24.90 -4.69 2.84
CA ALA A 105 -24.90 -3.80 1.67
C ALA A 105 -23.52 -3.16 1.44
N ALA A 106 -22.86 -2.70 2.51
CA ALA A 106 -21.51 -2.14 2.41
C ALA A 106 -20.47 -3.20 2.01
N ARG A 107 -20.55 -4.43 2.54
CA ARG A 107 -19.68 -5.55 2.14
C ARG A 107 -19.86 -5.88 0.66
N PHE A 108 -21.11 -6.05 0.24
CA PHE A 108 -21.44 -6.37 -1.15
C PHE A 108 -21.02 -5.24 -2.11
N GLY A 109 -21.29 -3.99 -1.75
CA GLY A 109 -20.86 -2.82 -2.51
C GLY A 109 -19.35 -2.70 -2.61
N GLY A 110 -18.62 -3.01 -1.53
CA GLY A 110 -17.15 -3.03 -1.54
C GLY A 110 -16.58 -4.07 -2.50
N VAL A 111 -17.12 -5.30 -2.49
CA VAL A 111 -16.69 -6.35 -3.41
C VAL A 111 -17.03 -5.99 -4.86
N ILE A 112 -18.24 -5.50 -5.14
CA ILE A 112 -18.60 -5.04 -6.49
C ILE A 112 -17.66 -3.93 -6.97
N CYS A 113 -17.36 -2.96 -6.12
CA CYS A 113 -16.43 -1.88 -6.44
C CYS A 113 -15.05 -2.44 -6.84
N THR A 114 -14.53 -3.43 -6.10
CA THR A 114 -13.27 -4.09 -6.47
C THR A 114 -13.34 -4.87 -7.79
N CYS A 115 -14.48 -5.49 -8.12
CA CYS A 115 -14.66 -6.17 -9.40
C CYS A 115 -14.71 -5.17 -10.57
N ILE A 116 -15.46 -4.07 -10.43
CA ILE A 116 -15.50 -2.99 -11.42
C ILE A 116 -14.11 -2.42 -11.65
N LEU A 117 -13.37 -2.17 -10.56
CA LEU A 117 -12.01 -1.65 -10.62
C LEU A 117 -11.06 -2.64 -11.32
N ALA A 118 -11.21 -3.94 -11.10
CA ALA A 118 -10.43 -4.97 -11.76
C ALA A 118 -10.70 -5.03 -13.27
N GLU A 119 -11.94 -4.77 -13.72
CA GLU A 119 -12.29 -4.70 -15.14
C GLU A 119 -11.80 -3.38 -15.79
N ALA A 120 -11.85 -2.28 -15.03
CA ALA A 120 -11.50 -0.95 -15.52
C ALA A 120 -9.99 -0.70 -15.67
N ILE A 121 -9.12 -1.49 -15.02
CA ILE A 121 -7.66 -1.30 -15.05
C ILE A 121 -7.02 -2.29 -16.02
N PRO A 122 -6.66 -1.86 -17.25
CA PRO A 122 -5.94 -2.72 -18.20
C PRO A 122 -4.47 -2.97 -17.79
N HIS A 123 -3.84 -2.02 -17.07
CA HIS A 123 -2.44 -2.07 -16.66
C HIS A 123 -2.29 -1.98 -15.14
N LEU A 124 -2.20 -3.14 -14.47
CA LEU A 124 -2.14 -3.22 -13.01
C LEU A 124 -0.91 -2.49 -12.42
N ALA A 125 0.23 -2.52 -13.09
CA ALA A 125 1.46 -1.89 -12.60
C ALA A 125 1.33 -0.36 -12.49
N LEU A 126 0.72 0.29 -13.49
CA LEU A 126 0.46 1.73 -13.47
C LEU A 126 -0.46 2.11 -12.31
N PHE A 127 -1.47 1.29 -12.03
CA PHE A 127 -2.37 1.52 -10.91
C PHE A 127 -1.69 1.34 -9.55
N ILE A 128 -0.84 0.32 -9.39
CA ILE A 128 -0.02 0.13 -8.18
C ILE A 128 0.91 1.34 -7.98
N SER A 129 1.53 1.83 -9.05
CA SER A 129 2.38 3.02 -9.02
C SER A 129 1.60 4.27 -8.60
N LEU A 130 0.41 4.50 -9.15
CA LEU A 130 -0.46 5.61 -8.80
C LEU A 130 -0.88 5.57 -7.32
N ILE A 131 -1.38 4.42 -6.84
CA ILE A 131 -1.76 4.25 -5.43
C ILE A 131 -0.54 4.43 -4.53
N GLY A 132 0.62 3.91 -4.90
CA GLY A 132 1.86 4.07 -4.15
C GLY A 132 2.31 5.53 -4.06
N ALA A 133 2.32 6.25 -5.18
CA ALA A 133 2.67 7.66 -5.24
C ALA A 133 1.67 8.54 -4.47
N PHE A 134 0.36 8.25 -4.58
CA PHE A 134 -0.67 9.02 -3.89
C PHE A 134 -0.75 8.68 -2.40
N SER A 135 -1.09 7.44 -2.08
CA SER A 135 -1.37 7.00 -0.70
C SER A 135 -0.11 6.69 0.08
N GLY A 136 0.90 6.08 -0.55
CA GLY A 136 2.16 5.73 0.09
C GLY A 136 2.96 6.98 0.48
N ALA A 137 3.12 7.94 -0.45
CA ALA A 137 3.81 9.20 -0.13
C ALA A 137 3.07 9.99 0.97
N SER A 138 1.73 10.03 0.91
CA SER A 138 0.93 10.67 1.95
C SER A 138 1.15 10.02 3.32
N MET A 139 1.01 8.69 3.42
CA MET A 139 1.14 7.94 4.68
C MET A 139 2.55 7.95 5.26
N ALA A 140 3.58 7.82 4.42
CA ALA A 140 4.95 7.69 4.88
C ALA A 140 5.66 9.04 5.10
N LEU A 141 5.34 10.08 4.30
CA LEU A 141 6.11 11.32 4.29
C LEU A 141 5.30 12.56 4.70
N VAL A 142 3.97 12.56 4.54
CA VAL A 142 3.14 13.74 4.89
C VAL A 142 2.63 13.65 6.33
N PHE A 143 2.05 12.52 6.74
CA PHE A 143 1.46 12.39 8.07
C PHE A 143 2.48 12.47 9.22
N PRO A 144 3.65 11.79 9.18
CA PRO A 144 4.56 11.82 10.33
C PRO A 144 5.10 13.24 10.65
N PRO A 145 5.60 14.04 9.69
CA PRO A 145 6.04 15.41 9.96
C PRO A 145 4.91 16.33 10.46
N ILE A 146 3.69 16.18 9.93
CA ILE A 146 2.54 16.97 10.41
C ILE A 146 2.23 16.63 11.86
N ILE A 147 2.17 15.33 12.21
CA ILE A 147 1.90 14.90 13.58
C ILE A 147 3.01 15.38 14.51
N GLU A 148 4.27 15.28 14.11
CA GLU A 148 5.41 15.76 14.91
C GLU A 148 5.33 17.27 15.15
N LEU A 149 5.04 18.07 14.11
CA LEU A 149 4.85 19.52 14.23
C LEU A 149 3.70 19.87 15.17
N LEU A 150 2.55 19.19 15.05
CA LEU A 150 1.39 19.42 15.92
C LEU A 150 1.69 19.08 17.38
N VAL A 151 2.40 17.97 17.63
CA VAL A 151 2.77 17.53 18.98
C VAL A 151 3.79 18.49 19.60
N LEU A 152 4.82 18.89 18.85
CA LEU A 152 5.82 19.85 19.33
C LEU A 152 5.22 21.23 19.60
N TYR A 153 4.28 21.66 18.75
CA TYR A 153 3.55 22.91 18.94
C TYR A 153 2.72 22.86 20.23
N ALA A 154 2.00 21.77 20.48
CA ALA A 154 1.21 21.58 21.69
C ALA A 154 2.08 21.53 22.97
N LYS A 155 3.34 21.10 22.88
CA LYS A 155 4.30 21.08 23.99
C LYS A 155 5.05 22.39 24.19
N GLY A 156 5.00 23.31 23.22
CA GLY A 156 5.77 24.57 23.24
C GLY A 156 7.28 24.39 23.02
N GLU A 157 7.74 23.22 22.59
CA GLU A 157 9.17 22.87 22.41
C GLU A 157 9.63 23.05 20.96
N LEU A 158 8.99 23.97 20.22
CA LEU A 158 9.24 24.11 18.78
C LEU A 158 10.61 24.75 18.52
N THR A 159 11.57 23.93 18.08
CA THR A 159 12.90 24.41 17.69
C THR A 159 12.94 24.75 16.20
N ALA A 160 13.59 25.86 15.82
CA ALA A 160 13.71 26.28 14.41
C ALA A 160 14.30 25.18 13.50
N THR A 161 15.25 24.39 14.00
CA THR A 161 15.83 23.24 13.29
C THR A 161 14.82 22.14 13.00
N MET A 162 13.87 21.88 13.92
CA MET A 162 12.82 20.88 13.72
C MET A 162 11.78 21.38 12.71
N TRP A 163 11.45 22.67 12.76
CA TRP A 163 10.57 23.29 11.76
C TRP A 163 11.18 23.21 10.36
N LEU A 164 12.48 23.50 10.22
CA LEU A 164 13.18 23.37 8.95
C LEU A 164 13.21 21.91 8.44
N LYS A 165 13.56 20.94 9.29
CA LYS A 165 13.60 19.52 8.90
C LYS A 165 12.24 19.01 8.44
N ASN A 166 11.18 19.29 9.20
CA ASN A 166 9.83 18.87 8.86
C ASN A 166 9.27 19.62 7.65
N GLY A 167 9.60 20.90 7.48
CA GLY A 167 9.29 21.67 6.28
C GLY A 167 9.96 21.10 5.03
N LEU A 168 11.24 20.71 5.12
CA LEU A 168 11.97 20.06 4.03
C LEU A 168 11.37 18.68 3.69
N LEU A 169 11.02 17.88 4.69
CA LEU A 169 10.36 16.58 4.48
C LEU A 169 9.01 16.76 3.79
N LEU A 170 8.20 17.73 4.21
CA LEU A 170 6.92 18.03 3.58
C LEU A 170 7.09 18.55 2.14
N PHE A 171 8.07 19.41 1.91
CA PHE A 171 8.39 19.88 0.57
C PHE A 171 8.78 18.73 -0.36
N PHE A 172 9.66 17.84 0.11
CA PHE A 172 10.04 16.63 -0.62
C PHE A 172 8.84 15.70 -0.86
N ALA A 173 7.97 15.57 0.13
CA ALA A 173 6.74 14.78 0.01
C ALA A 173 5.80 15.33 -1.06
N ILE A 174 5.60 16.65 -1.13
CA ILE A 174 4.76 17.30 -2.14
C ILE A 174 5.36 17.12 -3.54
N ILE A 175 6.68 17.26 -3.67
CA ILE A 175 7.35 17.00 -4.96
C ILE A 175 7.14 15.55 -5.37
N GLY A 176 7.48 14.58 -4.51
CA GLY A 176 7.33 13.16 -4.84
C GLY A 176 5.89 12.75 -5.14
N PHE A 177 4.93 13.31 -4.40
CA PHE A 177 3.51 13.10 -4.62
C PHE A 177 3.05 13.67 -5.97
N THR A 178 3.41 14.93 -6.28
CA THR A 178 2.97 15.59 -7.51
C THR A 178 3.62 14.97 -8.74
N THR A 179 4.93 14.71 -8.72
CA THR A 179 5.64 14.09 -9.84
C THR A 179 5.20 12.64 -10.04
N GLY A 180 5.10 11.85 -8.97
CA GLY A 180 4.67 10.46 -9.04
C GLY A 180 3.23 10.31 -9.52
N THR A 181 2.31 11.12 -8.99
CA THR A 181 0.90 11.09 -9.42
C THR A 181 0.75 11.57 -10.86
N TYR A 182 1.49 12.61 -11.26
CA TYR A 182 1.47 13.13 -12.63
C TYR A 182 2.01 12.09 -13.64
N SER A 183 3.16 11.46 -13.36
CA SER A 183 3.73 10.41 -14.23
C SER A 183 2.73 9.28 -14.41
N ALA A 184 2.24 8.72 -13.30
CA ALA A 184 1.31 7.60 -13.34
C ALA A 184 0.00 7.96 -14.07
N LEU A 185 -0.56 9.15 -13.83
CA LEU A 185 -1.78 9.59 -14.51
C LEU A 185 -1.55 9.84 -16.01
N SER A 186 -0.40 10.39 -16.38
CA SER A 186 -0.03 10.62 -17.78
C SER A 186 0.12 9.30 -18.54
N GLU A 187 0.76 8.30 -17.94
CA GLU A 187 0.93 6.96 -18.50
C GLU A 187 -0.42 6.22 -18.60
N ILE A 188 -1.28 6.33 -17.58
CA ILE A 188 -2.64 5.79 -17.62
C ILE A 188 -3.46 6.44 -18.73
N SER A 189 -3.37 7.77 -18.90
CA SER A 189 -4.09 8.46 -19.96
C SER A 189 -3.62 8.00 -21.35
N GLN A 190 -2.32 7.85 -21.55
CA GLN A 190 -1.77 7.36 -22.82
C GLN A 190 -2.20 5.92 -23.09
N ALA A 191 -2.19 5.06 -22.07
CA ALA A 191 -2.64 3.67 -22.20
C ALA A 191 -4.14 3.55 -22.50
N LEU A 192 -4.98 4.46 -22.00
CA LEU A 192 -6.41 4.51 -22.29
C LEU A 192 -6.74 5.07 -23.68
N PHE A 193 -6.00 6.07 -24.15
CA PHE A 193 -6.27 6.74 -25.43
C PHE A 193 -5.53 6.14 -26.63
N LYS A 194 -4.51 5.30 -26.40
CA LYS A 194 -3.83 4.56 -27.47
C LYS A 194 -4.52 3.21 -27.66
N THR A 195 -5.70 3.27 -28.27
CA THR A 195 -6.39 2.09 -28.79
C THR A 195 -5.85 1.81 -30.19
N ASP A 196 -4.82 0.96 -30.27
CA ASP A 196 -4.44 0.24 -31.50
C ASP A 196 -4.42 -1.27 -31.20
#